data_AF-A0A4S4EL34-F1
#
_entry.id   AF-A0A4S4EL34-F1
#
_cell.length_a   1.000
_cell.length_b   1.000
_cell.length_c   1.000
_cell.angle_alpha   90.00
_cell.angle_beta   90.00
_cell.angle_gamma   90.00
#
_symmetry.space_group_name_H-M   'P 1'
#
loop_
_entity.id
_entity.type
_entity.pdbx_description
1 polymer ?
#
loop_
_entity_poly.entity_id
_entity_poly.type
_entity_poly.pdbx_seq_one_letter_code
_entity_poly.pdbx_strand_id
1 'polypeptide(L)'
;MFTHSSIQMCVVQSFTCLVVTKAVLRTSLNQFGNVEKVQFIPNYTESRSIPRCAFVEIENSKQAKQIVSEMGNFPFMMSGMPRPIRARAAEMEMFDDHKRKPGRKIKFRCLDPQDPDFKVAKELKLLTKKHAAESSFVLKYFLSQVQLAQEEKLANQQAETLKANYEKYELIEGVLNDGSANRIIT
;
A
#
# COMPACT_ATOMS: atom_id res chain seq x y z
N MET A 1 14.40 -8.04 16.05
CA MET A 1 14.35 -6.64 15.56
C MET A 1 14.99 -6.55 14.18
N PHE A 2 14.66 -5.52 13.40
CA PHE A 2 15.36 -5.18 12.16
C PHE A 2 16.57 -4.32 12.51
N THR A 3 17.76 -4.69 12.05
CA THR A 3 18.99 -3.92 12.31
C THR A 3 19.28 -2.99 11.15
N HIS A 4 19.83 -1.81 11.44
CA HIS A 4 20.06 -0.61 10.59
C HIS A 4 20.79 -0.80 9.23
N SER A 5 20.33 -1.67 8.31
CA SER A 5 20.76 -1.66 6.92
C SER A 5 19.72 -0.94 6.05
N SER A 6 19.76 0.40 6.06
CA SER A 6 18.81 1.30 5.37
C SER A 6 18.77 1.18 3.83
N ILE A 7 19.31 0.11 3.24
CA ILE A 7 19.35 -0.11 1.79
C ILE A 7 18.70 -1.45 1.40
N GLN A 8 18.46 -2.34 2.37
CA GLN A 8 17.95 -3.69 2.14
C GLN A 8 16.45 -3.83 2.44
N MET A 9 15.79 -2.77 2.90
CA MET A 9 14.40 -2.83 3.36
C MET A 9 13.45 -2.02 2.50
N CYS A 10 12.29 -2.61 2.21
CA CYS A 10 11.15 -1.93 1.61
C CYS A 10 9.91 -2.01 2.51
N VAL A 11 9.10 -0.96 2.47
CA VAL A 11 7.75 -0.98 3.01
C VAL A 11 6.81 -1.35 1.88
N VAL A 12 6.14 -2.48 2.03
CA VAL A 12 5.10 -2.92 1.12
C VAL A 12 3.76 -2.47 1.69
N GLN A 13 3.03 -1.68 0.92
CA GLN A 13 1.70 -1.18 1.26
C GLN A 13 0.66 -1.91 0.41
N SER A 14 -0.16 -2.72 1.07
CA SER A 14 -1.34 -3.33 0.46
C SER A 14 -2.54 -2.52 0.95
N PHE A 15 -3.26 -1.86 0.06
CA PHE A 15 -4.34 -0.98 0.51
C PHE A 15 -5.52 -1.71 1.15
N THR A 16 -5.66 -3.05 1.13
CA THR A 16 -6.79 -3.73 1.83
C THR A 16 -6.85 -5.28 1.77
N CYS A 17 -5.83 -6.03 1.35
CA CYS A 17 -6.02 -7.49 1.27
C CYS A 17 -5.83 -8.19 2.63
N LEU A 18 -6.95 -8.55 3.27
CA LEU A 18 -7.01 -9.34 4.52
C LEU A 18 -6.35 -10.73 4.42
N VAL A 19 -6.07 -11.20 3.20
CA VAL A 19 -5.62 -12.58 2.91
C VAL A 19 -4.09 -12.68 2.79
N VAL A 20 -3.36 -11.56 2.80
CA VAL A 20 -1.91 -11.57 2.62
C VAL A 20 -1.22 -11.98 3.93
N THR A 21 -0.69 -13.20 3.96
CA THR A 21 0.12 -13.71 5.08
C THR A 21 1.61 -13.42 4.86
N LYS A 22 2.43 -13.57 5.91
CA LYS A 22 3.90 -13.45 5.80
C LYS A 22 4.48 -14.42 4.76
N ALA A 23 3.94 -15.63 4.66
CA ALA A 23 4.38 -16.63 3.70
C ALA A 23 4.08 -16.18 2.27
N VAL A 24 2.89 -15.65 2.00
CA VAL A 24 2.53 -15.12 0.68
C VAL A 24 3.45 -13.96 0.30
N LEU A 25 3.68 -12.99 1.20
CA LEU A 25 4.65 -11.90 0.96
C LEU A 25 6.04 -12.43 0.62
N ARG A 26 6.53 -13.40 1.38
CA ARG A 26 7.86 -13.97 1.17
C ARG A 26 7.96 -14.64 -0.20
N THR A 27 7.03 -15.53 -0.52
CA THR A 27 7.05 -16.29 -1.78
C THR A 27 6.88 -15.38 -2.99
N SER A 28 5.97 -14.40 -2.91
CA SER A 28 5.74 -13.44 -4.00
C SER A 28 6.92 -12.51 -4.26
N LEU A 29 7.68 -12.14 -3.23
CA LEU A 29 8.83 -11.24 -3.39
C LEU A 29 10.12 -12.00 -3.72
N ASN A 30 10.21 -13.29 -3.38
CA ASN A 30 11.34 -14.16 -3.71
C ASN A 30 11.64 -14.27 -5.21
N GLN A 31 10.69 -13.96 -6.09
CA GLN A 31 10.94 -13.93 -7.53
C GLN A 31 11.82 -12.74 -7.98
N PHE A 32 11.90 -11.67 -7.17
CA PHE A 32 12.70 -10.47 -7.47
C PHE A 32 13.98 -10.40 -6.64
N GLY A 33 14.04 -11.07 -5.49
CA GLY A 33 15.20 -11.10 -4.62
C GLY A 33 14.97 -11.94 -3.38
N ASN A 34 16.04 -12.39 -2.73
CA ASN A 34 15.92 -13.27 -1.57
C ASN A 34 15.39 -12.50 -0.35
N VAL A 35 14.21 -12.90 0.14
CA VAL A 35 13.57 -12.30 1.30
C VAL A 35 14.04 -12.99 2.57
N GLU A 36 14.74 -12.23 3.41
CA GLU A 36 15.22 -12.72 4.70
C GLU A 36 14.11 -12.69 5.74
N LYS A 37 13.36 -11.59 5.80
CA LYS A 37 12.42 -11.36 6.90
C LYS A 37 11.24 -10.47 6.51
N VAL A 38 10.08 -10.78 7.09
CA VAL A 38 8.83 -10.04 6.90
C VAL A 38 8.20 -9.72 8.25
N GLN A 39 7.83 -8.45 8.46
CA GLN A 39 7.14 -8.00 9.66
C GLN A 39 6.00 -7.06 9.30
N PHE A 40 4.79 -7.37 9.78
CA PHE A 40 3.65 -6.48 9.64
C PHE A 40 3.76 -5.31 10.61
N ILE A 41 3.39 -4.13 10.12
CA ILE A 41 3.30 -2.91 10.92
C ILE A 41 1.87 -2.83 11.47
N PRO A 42 1.68 -2.94 12.78
CA PRO A 42 0.36 -2.80 13.39
C PRO A 42 -0.16 -1.37 13.24
N ASN A 43 -1.47 -1.23 13.09
CA ASN A 43 -2.13 0.06 13.01
C ASN A 43 -2.41 0.58 14.43
N TYR A 44 -1.64 1.56 14.88
CA TYR A 44 -1.80 2.16 16.21
C TYR A 44 -2.82 3.31 16.27
N THR A 45 -3.28 3.80 15.11
CA THR A 45 -4.09 5.02 15.02
C THR A 45 -5.57 4.74 14.71
N GLU A 46 -5.90 3.59 14.15
CA GLU A 46 -7.29 3.20 13.85
C GLU A 46 -7.72 1.97 14.67
N SER A 47 -9.02 1.86 14.97
CA SER A 47 -9.60 0.70 15.67
C SER A 47 -9.66 -0.58 14.82
N ARG A 48 -9.31 -0.50 13.52
CA ARG A 48 -9.25 -1.67 12.63
C ARG A 48 -7.91 -2.37 12.80
N SER A 49 -7.94 -3.60 13.32
CA SER A 49 -6.78 -4.49 13.56
C SER A 49 -6.03 -4.96 12.29
N ILE A 50 -6.37 -4.45 11.10
CA ILE A 50 -5.79 -4.91 9.84
C ILE A 50 -4.48 -4.16 9.58
N PRO A 51 -3.31 -4.83 9.56
CA PRO A 51 -2.06 -4.19 9.18
C PRO A 51 -2.12 -3.79 7.71
N ARG A 52 -1.94 -2.48 7.42
CA ARG A 52 -1.97 -1.95 6.05
C ARG A 52 -0.60 -2.01 5.35
N CYS A 53 0.44 -2.34 6.09
CA CYS A 53 1.81 -2.33 5.59
C CYS A 53 2.69 -3.37 6.29
N ALA A 54 3.75 -3.78 5.59
CA ALA A 54 4.77 -4.67 6.09
C ALA A 54 6.16 -4.14 5.74
N PHE A 55 7.11 -4.32 6.66
CA PHE A 55 8.53 -4.25 6.37
C PHE A 55 8.98 -5.59 5.80
N VAL A 56 9.75 -5.51 4.72
CA VAL A 56 10.40 -6.65 4.09
C VAL A 56 11.89 -6.37 4.00
N GLU A 57 12.68 -7.29 4.54
CA GLU A 57 14.14 -7.30 4.48
C GLU A 57 14.60 -8.22 3.35
N ILE A 58 15.43 -7.67 2.47
CA ILE A 58 15.96 -8.30 1.27
C ILE A 58 17.47 -8.43 1.44
N GLU A 59 18.02 -9.57 1.04
CA GLU A 59 19.46 -9.86 1.18
C GLU A 59 20.36 -8.79 0.52
N ASN A 60 19.94 -8.23 -0.63
CA ASN A 60 20.76 -7.28 -1.38
C ASN A 60 20.06 -5.94 -1.62
N SER A 61 20.82 -4.86 -1.38
CA SER A 61 20.49 -3.48 -1.72
C SER A 61 20.00 -3.29 -3.17
N LYS A 62 20.65 -3.96 -4.14
CA LYS A 62 20.28 -3.84 -5.55
C LYS A 62 18.91 -4.47 -5.82
N GLN A 63 18.65 -5.63 -5.22
CA GLN A 63 17.37 -6.33 -5.32
C GLN A 63 16.25 -5.53 -4.65
N ALA A 64 16.50 -4.92 -3.49
CA ALA A 64 15.53 -4.06 -2.83
C ALA A 64 15.13 -2.85 -3.71
N LYS A 65 16.11 -2.20 -4.36
CA LYS A 65 15.84 -1.10 -5.31
C LYS A 65 15.07 -1.58 -6.55
N GLN A 66 15.42 -2.75 -7.07
CA GLN A 66 14.70 -3.36 -8.18
C GLN A 66 13.24 -3.60 -7.81
N ILE A 67 12.96 -4.23 -6.66
CA ILE A 67 11.59 -4.45 -6.16
C ILE A 67 10.80 -3.14 -6.11
N VAL A 68 11.39 -2.08 -5.53
CA VAL A 68 10.73 -0.77 -5.44
C VAL A 68 10.46 -0.19 -6.83
N SER A 69 11.40 -0.31 -7.76
CA SER A 69 11.24 0.16 -9.15
C SER A 69 10.19 -0.63 -9.91
N GLU A 70 10.24 -1.97 -9.86
CA GLU A 70 9.30 -2.87 -10.54
C GLU A 70 7.87 -2.62 -10.06
N MET A 71 7.66 -2.53 -8.74
CA MET A 71 6.33 -2.28 -8.18
C MET A 71 5.84 -0.84 -8.32
N GLY A 72 6.75 0.10 -8.59
CA GLY A 72 6.42 1.47 -8.93
C GLY A 72 5.98 1.62 -10.39
N ASN A 73 6.60 0.86 -11.29
CA ASN A 73 6.39 0.96 -12.74
C ASN A 73 5.33 -0.01 -13.25
N PHE A 74 5.18 -1.18 -12.62
CA PHE A 74 4.29 -2.25 -13.07
C PHE A 74 3.33 -2.67 -11.95
N PRO A 75 2.05 -2.96 -12.28
CA PRO A 75 1.08 -3.42 -11.31
C PRO A 75 1.45 -4.84 -10.86
N PHE A 76 1.97 -4.95 -9.64
CA PHE A 76 2.28 -6.25 -9.06
C PHE A 76 1.13 -6.73 -8.18
N MET A 77 0.35 -7.71 -8.66
CA MET A 77 -0.80 -8.25 -7.95
C MET A 77 -0.38 -9.37 -7.01
N MET A 78 -0.91 -9.34 -5.79
CA MET A 78 -0.70 -10.37 -4.79
C MET A 78 -2.05 -10.91 -4.35
N SER A 79 -2.18 -12.23 -4.26
CA SER A 79 -3.46 -12.96 -4.08
C SER A 79 -4.40 -12.81 -5.28
N GLY A 80 -5.40 -13.69 -5.41
CA GLY A 80 -6.27 -13.76 -6.60
C GLY A 80 -7.17 -12.54 -6.85
N MET A 81 -7.14 -11.52 -5.99
CA MET A 81 -7.82 -10.24 -6.21
C MET A 81 -6.87 -9.26 -6.93
N PRO A 82 -7.29 -8.61 -8.04
CA PRO A 82 -6.42 -7.76 -8.85
C PRO A 82 -6.15 -6.40 -8.20
N ARG A 83 -5.52 -6.40 -7.02
CA ARG A 83 -5.13 -5.21 -6.27
C ARG A 83 -3.61 -5.10 -6.26
N PRO A 84 -3.03 -4.18 -7.04
CA PRO A 84 -1.59 -4.00 -7.08
C PRO A 84 -1.05 -3.59 -5.71
N ILE A 85 0.02 -4.24 -5.28
CA ILE A 85 0.79 -3.79 -4.12
C ILE A 85 1.78 -2.71 -4.54
N ARG A 86 2.10 -1.82 -3.60
CA ARG A 86 3.13 -0.78 -3.80
C ARG A 86 4.27 -1.01 -2.84
N ALA A 87 5.49 -0.77 -3.30
CA ALA A 87 6.68 -0.79 -2.46
C ALA A 87 7.34 0.60 -2.42
N ARG A 88 7.91 0.94 -1.27
CA ARG A 88 8.75 2.13 -1.09
C ARG A 88 10.01 1.74 -0.31
N ALA A 89 11.11 2.45 -0.51
CA ALA A 89 12.30 2.27 0.32
C ALA A 89 11.97 2.58 1.80
N ALA A 90 12.49 1.79 2.73
CA ALA A 90 12.32 2.07 4.15
C ALA A 90 13.21 3.24 4.57
N GLU A 91 12.63 4.22 5.25
CA GLU A 91 13.39 5.37 5.77
C GLU A 91 13.82 5.11 7.21
N MET A 92 14.94 5.71 7.61
CA MET A 92 15.48 5.57 8.96
C MET A 92 14.48 6.02 10.04
N GLU A 93 13.63 7.00 9.74
CA GLU A 93 12.62 7.53 10.66
C GLU A 93 11.45 6.56 10.91
N MET A 94 11.35 5.46 10.15
CA MET A 94 10.27 4.47 10.28
C MET A 94 10.59 3.35 11.28
N PHE A 95 11.81 3.30 11.83
CA PHE A 95 12.25 2.24 12.74
C PHE A 95 12.21 2.72 14.20
N ASP A 96 11.78 1.85 15.13
CA ASP A 96 11.69 2.20 16.55
C ASP A 96 13.06 2.49 17.18
N ASP A 97 14.10 1.80 16.72
CA ASP A 97 15.48 1.92 17.23
C ASP A 97 16.20 3.18 16.72
N HIS A 98 15.52 4.05 15.95
CA HIS A 98 16.13 5.25 15.40
C HIS A 98 16.68 6.14 16.53
N LYS A 99 17.98 6.44 16.44
CA LYS A 99 18.59 7.35 17.41
C LYS A 99 17.93 8.72 17.29
N ARG A 100 17.45 9.23 18.43
CA ARG A 100 16.93 10.59 18.53
C ARG A 100 17.97 11.58 17.98
N LYS A 101 17.53 12.50 17.11
CA LYS A 101 18.41 13.53 16.51
C LYS A 101 19.24 14.21 17.62
N PRO A 102 20.58 14.14 17.58
CA PRO A 102 21.43 14.68 18.65
C PRO A 102 21.18 16.18 18.81
N GLY A 103 21.11 16.66 20.06
CA GLY A 103 20.82 18.07 20.38
C GLY A 103 19.34 18.43 20.53
N ARG A 104 18.39 17.58 20.11
CA ARG A 104 16.94 17.87 20.26
C ARG A 104 16.44 17.62 21.68
N LYS A 105 16.53 18.63 22.54
CA LYS A 105 15.85 18.64 23.85
C LYS A 105 14.39 19.03 23.67
N ILE A 106 13.47 18.09 23.87
CA ILE A 106 12.04 18.40 23.92
C ILE A 106 11.78 18.94 25.33
N LYS A 107 11.38 20.20 25.43
CA LYS A 107 10.91 20.81 26.67
C LYS A 107 9.40 20.89 26.60
N PHE A 108 8.73 20.41 27.63
CA PHE A 108 7.28 20.56 27.79
C PHE A 108 7.03 21.67 28.80
N ARG A 109 6.15 22.61 28.45
CA ARG A 109 5.66 23.65 29.35
C ARG A 109 4.17 23.79 29.13
N CYS A 110 3.40 23.69 30.21
CA CYS A 110 2.00 24.11 30.19
C CYS A 110 1.97 25.64 30.30
N LEU A 111 1.19 26.29 29.44
CA LEU A 111 1.07 27.74 29.45
C LEU A 111 -0.09 28.18 30.34
N ASP A 112 0.16 29.16 31.20
CA ASP A 112 -0.87 29.82 31.98
C ASP A 112 -1.68 30.81 31.11
N PRO A 113 -2.95 31.08 31.44
CA PRO A 113 -3.77 32.04 30.68
C PRO A 113 -3.19 33.46 30.55
N GLN A 114 -2.28 33.82 31.45
CA GLN A 114 -1.61 35.13 31.48
C GLN A 114 -0.32 35.15 30.64
N ASP A 115 0.14 33.99 30.16
CA ASP A 115 1.35 33.91 29.34
C ASP A 115 1.08 34.54 27.95
N PRO A 116 2.01 35.37 27.42
CA PRO A 116 1.83 36.05 26.14
C PRO A 116 1.57 35.08 24.98
N ASP A 117 2.12 33.86 25.03
CA ASP A 117 1.97 32.86 23.98
C ASP A 117 0.68 32.02 24.12
N PHE A 118 -0.07 32.19 25.22
CA PHE A 118 -1.26 31.39 25.51
C PHE A 118 -2.32 31.49 24.40
N LYS A 119 -2.52 32.70 23.84
CA LYS A 119 -3.49 32.92 22.77
C LYS A 119 -3.11 32.14 21.50
N VAL A 120 -1.84 32.22 21.11
CA VAL A 120 -1.31 31.52 19.93
C VAL A 120 -1.40 30.00 20.12
N ALA A 121 -1.01 29.48 21.28
CA ALA A 121 -1.11 28.07 21.59
C ALA A 121 -2.57 27.56 21.56
N LYS A 122 -3.52 28.38 22.02
CA LYS A 122 -4.96 28.06 21.97
C LYS A 122 -5.48 27.99 20.53
N GLU A 123 -5.08 28.92 19.68
CA GLU A 123 -5.43 28.92 18.25
C GLU A 123 -4.83 27.71 17.53
N LEU A 124 -3.54 27.41 17.74
CA LEU A 124 -2.89 26.21 17.20
C LEU A 124 -3.57 24.91 17.65
N LYS A 125 -3.98 24.82 18.91
CA LYS A 125 -4.73 23.68 19.44
C LYS A 125 -6.08 23.52 18.72
N LEU A 126 -6.78 24.61 18.46
CA LEU A 126 -8.07 24.60 17.76
C LEU A 126 -7.90 24.21 16.29
N LEU A 127 -6.89 24.77 15.60
CA LEU A 127 -6.53 24.40 14.23
C LEU A 127 -6.16 22.92 14.12
N THR A 128 -5.34 22.41 15.04
CA THR A 128 -4.94 21.00 15.04
C THR A 128 -6.15 20.08 15.23
N LYS A 129 -7.08 20.44 16.13
CA LYS A 129 -8.33 19.69 16.32
C LYS A 129 -9.21 19.72 15.07
N LYS A 130 -9.36 20.89 14.44
CA LYS A 130 -10.11 21.04 13.19
C LYS A 130 -9.52 20.18 12.09
N HIS A 131 -8.21 20.27 11.87
CA HIS A 131 -7.49 19.47 10.88
C HIS A 131 -7.61 17.96 11.16
N ALA A 132 -7.54 17.54 12.42
CA ALA A 132 -7.73 16.14 12.79
C ALA A 132 -9.17 15.67 12.50
N ALA A 133 -10.18 16.50 12.79
CA ALA A 133 -11.58 16.19 12.49
C ALA A 133 -11.80 16.08 10.97
N GLU A 134 -11.33 17.06 10.20
CA GLU A 134 -11.41 17.08 8.73
C GLU A 134 -10.69 15.87 8.12
N SER A 135 -9.47 15.57 8.56
CA SER A 135 -8.72 14.41 8.11
C SER A 135 -9.46 13.11 8.42
N SER A 136 -10.00 12.96 9.63
CA SER A 136 -10.78 11.78 10.01
C SER A 136 -12.07 11.65 9.18
N PHE A 137 -12.71 12.76 8.84
CA PHE A 137 -13.90 12.79 7.99
C PHE A 137 -13.55 12.38 6.57
N VAL A 138 -12.50 12.96 5.97
CA VAL A 138 -12.04 12.59 4.63
C VAL A 138 -11.62 11.12 4.59
N LEU A 139 -10.84 10.64 5.56
CA LEU A 139 -10.42 9.23 5.61
C LEU A 139 -11.60 8.26 5.80
N LYS A 140 -12.56 8.58 6.67
CA LYS A 140 -13.70 7.68 6.93
C LYS A 140 -14.78 7.76 5.87
N TYR A 141 -15.18 8.96 5.50
CA TYR A 141 -16.34 9.18 4.63
C TYR A 141 -15.91 9.15 3.17
N PHE A 142 -14.94 9.99 2.79
CA PHE A 142 -14.54 10.14 1.39
C PHE A 142 -13.73 8.95 0.91
N LEU A 143 -12.63 8.58 1.59
CA LEU A 143 -11.82 7.45 1.17
C LEU A 143 -12.53 6.11 1.34
N SER A 144 -13.44 5.92 2.30
CA SER A 144 -14.17 4.64 2.35
C SER A 144 -15.24 4.57 1.27
N GLN A 145 -16.14 5.57 1.19
CA GLN A 145 -17.31 5.44 0.32
C GLN A 145 -16.98 5.70 -1.16
N VAL A 146 -16.18 6.73 -1.46
CA VAL A 146 -15.79 7.02 -2.85
C VAL A 146 -14.90 5.93 -3.40
N GLN A 147 -13.94 5.44 -2.59
CA GLN A 147 -13.07 4.35 -3.04
C GLN A 147 -13.85 3.06 -3.22
N LEU A 148 -14.78 2.70 -2.31
CA LEU A 148 -15.64 1.53 -2.50
C LEU A 148 -16.50 1.65 -3.76
N ALA A 149 -17.14 2.79 -3.99
CA ALA A 149 -17.97 3.00 -5.18
C ALA A 149 -17.14 2.97 -6.48
N GLN A 150 -15.93 3.55 -6.47
CA GLN A 150 -15.01 3.48 -7.61
C GLN A 150 -14.50 2.06 -7.85
N GLU A 151 -14.17 1.33 -6.80
CA GLU A 151 -13.74 -0.06 -6.87
C GLU A 151 -14.86 -0.97 -7.37
N GLU A 152 -16.10 -0.76 -6.94
CA GLU A 152 -17.29 -1.48 -7.43
C GLU A 152 -17.54 -1.19 -8.90
N LYS A 153 -17.52 0.09 -9.30
CA LYS A 153 -17.65 0.48 -10.71
C LYS A 153 -16.56 -0.16 -11.57
N LEU A 154 -15.31 -0.15 -11.11
CA LEU A 154 -14.20 -0.76 -11.83
C LEU A 154 -14.35 -2.29 -11.91
N ALA A 155 -14.78 -2.94 -10.83
CA ALA A 155 -15.02 -4.38 -10.82
C ALA A 155 -16.11 -4.77 -11.83
N ASN A 156 -17.20 -4.00 -11.91
CA ASN A 156 -18.27 -4.23 -12.88
C ASN A 156 -17.75 -4.07 -14.32
N GLN A 157 -17.00 -3.00 -14.60
CA GLN A 157 -16.37 -2.79 -15.91
C GLN A 157 -15.43 -3.93 -16.29
N GLN A 158 -14.63 -4.42 -15.33
CA GLN A 158 -13.72 -5.55 -15.54
C GLN A 158 -14.48 -6.85 -15.81
N ALA A 159 -15.59 -7.11 -15.11
CA ALA A 159 -16.42 -8.28 -15.32
C ALA A 159 -17.11 -8.28 -16.69
N GLU A 160 -17.66 -7.14 -17.10
CA GLU A 160 -18.26 -6.97 -18.44
C GLU A 160 -17.23 -7.16 -19.54
N THR A 161 -16.05 -6.55 -19.39
CA THR A 161 -14.95 -6.69 -20.35
C THR A 161 -14.47 -8.13 -20.44
N LEU A 162 -14.35 -8.83 -19.30
CA LEU A 162 -13.96 -10.23 -19.26
C LEU A 162 -14.98 -11.11 -20.00
N LYS A 163 -16.28 -10.88 -19.77
CA LYS A 163 -17.35 -11.60 -20.46
C LYS A 163 -17.29 -11.40 -21.98
N ALA A 164 -17.18 -10.15 -22.42
CA ALA A 164 -17.08 -9.83 -23.86
C ALA A 164 -15.83 -10.45 -24.50
N ASN A 165 -14.71 -10.50 -23.78
CA ASN A 165 -13.50 -11.17 -24.25
C ASN A 165 -13.71 -12.69 -24.39
N TYR A 166 -14.35 -13.34 -23.42
CA TYR A 166 -14.68 -14.77 -23.50
C TYR A 166 -15.58 -15.07 -24.70
N GLU A 167 -16.66 -14.32 -24.89
CA GLU A 167 -17.56 -14.47 -26.04
C GLU A 167 -16.81 -14.33 -27.37
N LYS A 168 -15.86 -13.39 -27.45
CA LYS A 168 -15.00 -13.22 -28.63
C LYS A 168 -14.08 -14.43 -28.86
N TYR A 169 -13.49 -14.99 -27.80
CA TYR A 169 -12.63 -16.17 -27.92
C TYR A 169 -13.43 -17.41 -28.35
N GLU A 170 -14.63 -17.63 -27.80
CA GLU A 170 -15.50 -18.73 -28.22
C GLU A 170 -15.90 -18.62 -29.70
N LEU A 171 -16.19 -17.41 -30.19
CA LEU A 171 -16.49 -17.20 -31.60
C LEU A 171 -15.30 -17.56 -32.50
N ILE A 172 -14.09 -17.14 -32.11
CA ILE A 172 -12.87 -17.45 -32.86
C ILE A 172 -12.61 -18.96 -32.87
N GLU A 173 -12.75 -19.61 -31.72
CA GLU A 173 -12.59 -21.06 -31.59
C GLU A 173 -13.61 -21.82 -32.43
N GLY A 174 -14.88 -21.40 -32.44
CA GLY A 174 -15.91 -21.96 -33.31
C GLY A 174 -15.55 -21.85 -34.80
N VAL A 175 -15.12 -20.67 -35.26
CA VAL A 175 -14.71 -20.45 -36.66
C VAL A 175 -13.50 -21.29 -37.07
N LEU A 176 -12.55 -21.50 -36.14
CA LEU A 176 -11.38 -22.37 -36.36
C LEU A 176 -11.79 -23.85 -36.41
N ASN A 177 -12.64 -24.31 -35.48
CA ASN A 177 -13.08 -25.70 -35.39
C ASN A 177 -14.00 -26.11 -36.55
N ASP A 178 -14.85 -25.20 -37.02
CA ASP A 178 -15.76 -25.44 -38.14
C ASP A 178 -15.04 -25.42 -39.50
N GLY A 179 -13.72 -25.18 -39.53
CA GLY A 179 -12.90 -25.12 -40.74
C GLY A 179 -13.19 -23.91 -41.64
N SER A 180 -14.06 -23.00 -41.19
CA SER A 180 -14.43 -21.77 -41.89
C SER A 180 -13.23 -20.86 -42.12
N ALA A 181 -12.27 -20.83 -41.19
CA ALA A 181 -11.01 -20.10 -41.34
C ALA A 181 -10.16 -20.62 -42.54
N ASN A 182 -10.16 -21.93 -42.80
CA ASN A 182 -9.38 -22.51 -43.90
C ASN A 182 -9.95 -22.16 -45.28
N ARG A 183 -11.25 -21.86 -45.37
CA ARG A 183 -11.92 -21.48 -46.63
C ARG A 183 -11.60 -20.06 -47.09
N ILE A 184 -11.00 -19.23 -46.24
CA ILE A 184 -10.62 -17.83 -46.54
C ILE A 184 -9.15 -17.75 -47.00
N ILE A 185 -8.35 -18.78 -46.75
CA ILE A 185 -6.90 -18.81 -47.05
C ILE A 185 -6.60 -19.46 -48.42
N THR A 186 -7.57 -20.16 -49.02
CA THR A 186 -7.57 -20.60 -50.44
C THR A 186 -8.34 -19.64 -51.31
#